data_AF-A0A7J4V4W9-F1
#
_entry.id   AF-A0A7J4V4W9-F1
#
_cell.length_a   1.000
_cell.length_b   1.000
_cell.length_c   1.000
_cell.angle_alpha   90.00
_cell.angle_beta   90.00
_cell.angle_gamma   90.00
#
_symmetry.space_group_name_H-M   'P 1'
#
loop_
_entity.id
_entity.type
_entity.pdbx_description
1 polymer ?
#
loop_
_entity_poly.entity_id
_entity_poly.type
_entity_poly.pdbx_seq_one_letter_code
_entity_poly.pdbx_strand_id
1 'polypeptide(L)'
;MAFNLHNTLTRKKEEFVPLDDGKVRMYSCGPTVWDYAHVGNFRAYICVDVLKRYMLYKGSDVIHIMNITDVDDKIIERSVQEKK
;
A
#
# COMPACT_ATOMS: atom_id res chain seq x y z
N MET A 1 -7.49 -24.34 -0.79
CA MET A 1 -8.35 -23.50 0.08
C MET A 1 -8.40 -22.11 -0.52
N ALA A 2 -9.59 -21.48 -0.50
CA ALA A 2 -9.79 -20.11 -0.93
C ALA A 2 -8.93 -19.13 -0.10
N PHE A 3 -8.43 -18.07 -0.73
CA PHE A 3 -7.66 -17.03 -0.04
C PHE A 3 -8.64 -15.96 0.47
N ASN A 4 -8.68 -15.74 1.79
CA ASN A 4 -9.60 -14.79 2.40
C ASN A 4 -8.85 -13.55 2.92
N LEU A 5 -9.40 -12.37 2.66
CA LEU A 5 -8.91 -11.08 3.17
C LEU A 5 -9.92 -10.44 4.11
N HIS A 6 -9.44 -9.71 5.11
CA HIS A 6 -10.32 -8.87 5.92
C HIS A 6 -10.72 -7.62 5.13
N ASN A 7 -12.00 -7.50 4.82
CA ASN A 7 -12.55 -6.35 4.13
C ASN A 7 -13.03 -5.32 5.17
N THR A 8 -12.35 -4.18 5.26
CA THR A 8 -12.69 -3.10 6.20
C THR A 8 -14.09 -2.53 5.96
N LEU A 9 -14.61 -2.54 4.72
CA LEU A 9 -15.94 -2.04 4.37
C LEU A 9 -17.05 -2.84 5.06
N THR A 10 -16.91 -4.17 5.06
CA THR A 10 -17.92 -5.09 5.62
C THR A 10 -17.55 -5.61 7.01
N ARG A 11 -16.30 -5.37 7.44
CA ARG A 11 -15.68 -5.84 8.70
C ARG A 11 -15.64 -7.36 8.82
N LYS A 12 -15.60 -8.08 7.70
CA LYS A 12 -15.58 -9.55 7.65
C LYS A 12 -14.36 -10.06 6.90
N LYS A 13 -14.04 -11.33 7.11
CA LYS A 13 -13.13 -12.06 6.22
C LYS A 13 -13.94 -12.54 5.03
N GLU A 14 -13.52 -12.18 3.83
CA GLU A 14 -14.21 -12.48 2.58
C GLU A 14 -13.25 -13.16 1.63
N GLU A 15 -13.77 -14.03 0.77
CA GLU A 15 -13.00 -14.63 -0.30
C GLU A 15 -12.52 -13.56 -1.27
N PHE A 16 -11.21 -13.55 -1.52
CA PHE A 16 -10.64 -12.65 -2.49
C PHE A 16 -10.80 -13.24 -3.89
N VAL A 17 -11.59 -12.57 -4.70
CA VAL A 17 -11.77 -12.87 -6.13
C VAL A 17 -11.29 -11.65 -6.93
N PRO A 18 -10.29 -11.78 -7.82
CA PRO A 18 -9.83 -10.65 -8.63
C PRO A 18 -10.92 -10.21 -9.61
N LEU A 19 -10.89 -8.93 -10.01
CA LEU A 19 -11.86 -8.42 -10.99
C LEU A 19 -11.66 -9.03 -12.38
N ASP A 20 -10.40 -9.24 -12.76
CA ASP A 20 -10.01 -9.88 -14.01
C ASP A 20 -9.29 -11.20 -13.67
N ASP A 21 -9.67 -12.30 -14.32
CA ASP A 21 -9.13 -13.61 -13.97
C ASP A 21 -7.60 -13.64 -14.11
N GLY A 22 -6.94 -14.21 -13.10
CA GLY A 22 -5.47 -14.25 -13.01
C GLY A 22 -4.75 -12.91 -12.79
N LYS A 23 -5.46 -11.76 -12.71
CA LYS A 23 -4.85 -10.42 -12.56
C LYS A 23 -5.31 -9.69 -11.31
N VAL A 24 -4.36 -9.37 -10.44
CA VAL A 24 -4.59 -8.61 -9.21
C VAL A 24 -4.14 -7.17 -9.40
N ARG A 25 -5.07 -6.23 -9.20
CA ARG A 25 -4.77 -4.79 -9.14
C ARG A 25 -4.82 -4.33 -7.69
N MET A 26 -3.73 -3.72 -7.23
CA MET A 26 -3.59 -3.26 -5.85
C MET A 26 -3.08 -1.83 -5.81
N TYR A 27 -3.69 -1.00 -4.97
CA TYR A 27 -3.21 0.33 -4.62
C TYR A 27 -2.91 0.38 -3.13
N SER A 28 -1.78 0.99 -2.77
CA SER A 28 -1.46 1.33 -1.37
C SER A 28 -1.02 2.78 -1.29
N CYS A 29 -1.48 3.50 -0.28
CA CYS A 29 -0.98 4.85 -0.01
C CYS A 29 0.52 4.80 0.31
N GLY A 30 1.30 5.64 -0.35
CA GLY A 30 2.72 5.84 -0.04
C GLY A 30 2.96 7.02 0.89
N PRO A 31 4.23 7.45 1.05
CA PRO A 31 4.61 8.45 2.02
C PRO A 31 4.27 9.87 1.59
N THR A 32 3.99 10.73 2.58
CA THR A 32 4.23 12.17 2.46
C THR A 32 5.71 12.43 2.74
N VAL A 33 6.43 12.97 1.76
CA VAL A 33 7.91 13.07 1.79
C VAL A 33 8.41 14.35 2.48
N TRP A 34 7.95 14.59 3.70
CA TRP A 34 8.36 15.75 4.51
C TRP A 34 9.53 15.45 5.46
N ASP A 35 9.78 14.19 5.81
CA ASP A 35 10.89 13.75 6.67
C ASP A 35 11.29 12.29 6.35
N TYR A 36 12.33 11.78 7.01
CA TYR A 36 12.76 10.39 6.91
C TYR A 36 11.67 9.41 7.38
N ALA A 37 11.55 8.28 6.68
CA ALA A 37 10.63 7.22 7.04
C ALA A 37 11.00 6.57 8.39
N HIS A 38 10.00 6.32 9.22
CA HIS A 38 10.15 5.63 10.50
C HIS A 38 9.61 4.19 10.45
N VAL A 39 9.88 3.39 11.49
CA VAL A 39 9.49 1.96 11.58
C VAL A 39 7.99 1.72 11.37
N GLY A 40 7.16 2.70 11.75
CA GLY A 40 5.73 2.69 11.52
C GLY A 40 5.36 2.69 10.03
N ASN A 41 6.04 3.51 9.20
CA ASN A 41 5.85 3.49 7.75
C ASN A 41 6.28 2.13 7.18
N PHE A 42 7.44 1.63 7.59
CA PHE A 42 7.97 0.36 7.07
C PHE A 42 7.07 -0.83 7.38
N ARG A 43 6.42 -0.87 8.56
CA ARG A 43 5.44 -1.91 8.88
C ARG A 43 4.31 -1.95 7.84
N ALA A 44 3.77 -0.79 7.46
CA ALA A 44 2.69 -0.72 6.47
C ALA A 44 3.17 -1.22 5.10
N TYR A 45 4.34 -0.76 4.64
CA TYR A 45 4.89 -1.16 3.34
C TYR A 45 5.24 -2.65 3.28
N ILE A 46 5.81 -3.21 4.35
CA ILE A 46 6.11 -4.64 4.44
C ILE A 46 4.82 -5.47 4.43
N CYS A 47 3.76 -5.05 5.13
CA CYS A 47 2.48 -5.76 5.07
C CYS A 47 1.94 -5.85 3.63
N VAL A 48 2.01 -4.75 2.87
CA VAL A 48 1.58 -4.73 1.46
C VAL A 48 2.51 -5.57 0.58
N ASP A 49 3.82 -5.51 0.80
CA ASP A 49 4.80 -6.32 0.06
C ASP A 49 4.60 -7.83 0.30
N VAL A 50 4.36 -8.25 1.54
CA VAL A 50 4.05 -9.64 1.86
C VAL A 50 2.77 -10.10 1.15
N LEU A 51 1.73 -9.26 1.12
CA LEU A 51 0.50 -9.55 0.38
C LEU A 51 0.78 -9.70 -1.12
N LYS A 52 1.52 -8.76 -1.72
CA LYS A 52 1.94 -8.83 -3.14
C LYS A 52 2.70 -10.12 -3.44
N ARG A 53 3.71 -10.45 -2.64
CA ARG A 53 4.53 -11.67 -2.81
C ARG A 53 3.69 -12.93 -2.70
N TYR A 54 2.72 -12.95 -1.80
CA TYR A 54 1.80 -14.08 -1.68
C TYR A 54 0.93 -14.23 -2.94
N MET A 55 0.40 -13.14 -3.50
CA MET A 55 -0.37 -13.18 -4.75
C MET A 55 0.47 -13.65 -5.94
N LEU A 56 1.72 -13.18 -6.05
CA LEU A 56 2.66 -13.65 -7.06
C LEU A 56 2.97 -15.15 -6.89
N TYR A 57 3.20 -15.60 -5.66
CA TYR A 57 3.42 -17.02 -5.35
C TYR A 57 2.21 -17.89 -5.74
N LYS A 58 0.99 -17.35 -5.62
CA LYS A 58 -0.25 -18.00 -6.04
C LYS A 58 -0.46 -18.03 -7.55
N GLY A 59 0.46 -17.45 -8.34
CA GLY A 59 0.41 -17.45 -9.80
C GLY A 59 -0.39 -16.29 -10.42
N SER A 60 -0.76 -15.28 -9.63
CA SER A 60 -1.42 -14.08 -10.16
C SER A 60 -0.41 -13.13 -10.79
N ASP A 61 -0.80 -12.48 -11.88
CA ASP A 61 -0.14 -11.27 -12.38
C ASP A 61 -0.57 -10.08 -11.51
N VAL A 62 0.38 -9.38 -10.88
CA VAL A 62 0.08 -8.35 -9.89
C VAL A 62 0.55 -6.98 -10.37
N ILE A 63 -0.41 -6.09 -10.60
CA ILE A 63 -0.18 -4.66 -10.81
C ILE A 63 -0.36 -3.95 -9.47
N HIS A 64 0.75 -3.55 -8.86
CA HIS A 64 0.76 -2.79 -7.60
C HIS A 64 1.24 -1.36 -7.84
N ILE A 65 0.40 -0.39 -7.48
CA ILE A 65 0.70 1.04 -7.54
C ILE A 65 0.80 1.61 -6.12
N MET A 66 1.80 2.45 -5.90
CA MET A 66 1.96 3.24 -4.69
C MET A 66 2.29 4.68 -5.09
N ASN A 67 1.56 5.64 -4.52
CA ASN A 67 1.80 7.06 -4.79
C ASN A 67 2.98 7.58 -3.97
N ILE A 68 3.43 8.80 -4.30
CA ILE A 68 4.23 9.65 -3.42
C ILE A 68 3.41 10.92 -3.23
N THR A 69 3.22 11.35 -1.99
CA THR A 69 2.60 12.64 -1.71
C THR A 69 3.72 13.66 -1.58
N ASP A 70 3.97 14.38 -2.66
CA ASP A 70 5.04 15.39 -2.82
C ASP A 70 4.55 16.83 -2.60
N VAL A 71 3.24 17.02 -2.45
CA VAL A 71 2.62 18.30 -2.07
C VAL A 71 1.68 18.06 -0.88
N ASP A 72 2.02 18.64 0.27
CA ASP A 72 1.27 18.55 1.53
C ASP A 72 1.71 19.69 2.45
N ASP A 73 0.84 20.11 3.37
CA ASP A 73 1.13 21.21 4.32
C ASP A 73 2.40 20.93 5.15
N LYS A 74 2.66 19.66 5.52
CA LYS A 74 3.88 19.29 6.25
C LYS A 74 5.15 19.51 5.47
N ILE A 75 5.10 19.35 4.14
CA ILE A 75 6.24 19.58 3.26
C ILE A 75 6.53 21.09 3.21
N ILE A 76 5.49 21.91 3.07
CA ILE A 76 5.60 23.37 3.05
C ILE A 76 6.19 23.87 4.37
N GLU A 77 5.63 23.46 5.51
CA GLU A 77 6.10 23.83 6.84
C GLU A 77 7.57 23.44 7.05
N ARG A 78 7.95 22.22 6.65
CA ARG A 78 9.33 21.74 6.79
C ARG A 78 10.30 22.49 5.90
N SER A 79 9.93 22.81 4.65
CA SER A 79 10.78 23.58 3.73
C SER A 79 11.12 24.95 4.30
N VAL A 80 10.11 25.65 4.84
CA VAL A 80 10.29 26.94 5.51
C VAL A 80 11.21 26.82 6.73
N GLN A 81 11.06 25.77 7.55
CA GLN A 81 11.93 25.52 8.71
C GLN A 81 13.40 25.26 8.31
N GLU A 82 13.62 24.50 7.24
CA GLU A 82 14.95 24.18 6.73
C GLU A 82 15.58 25.31 5.89
N LYS A 83 14.85 26.41 5.66
CA LYS A 83 15.22 27.51 4.75
C LYS A 83 15.51 27.03 3.32
N LYS A 84 14.72 26.05 2.87
CA LYS A 84 14.73 25.51 1.50
C LYS A 84 13.54 26.01 0.71
#